data_AF-A0ABD5MTK0-F1
#
_entry.id   AF-A0ABD5MTK0-F1
#
_cell.length_a   1.000
_cell.length_b   1.000
_cell.length_c   1.000
_cell.angle_alpha   90.00
_cell.angle_beta   90.00
_cell.angle_gamma   90.00
#
_symmetry.space_group_name_H-M   'P 1'
#
loop_
_entity.id
_entity.type
_entity.pdbx_description
1 polymer ?
#
loop_
_entity_poly.entity_id
_entity_poly.type
_entity_poly.pdbx_seq_one_letter_code
_entity_poly.pdbx_strand_id
1 'polypeptide(L)'
;MVVEAVPKLKSQQYKLGQVIVRLTRRDKILFTTCAKALQLNNNERAAIFATELSELRKLTKVIYHTQILVERIIIRLETLKEFNSAFSDLKPVLKNLQSVTKGLSLFMPQMAVEMERVNESIFEVMTMSKIDSSKLEVPADIKTPGGEEVLAEVADFLQEQIIEKLPEPPIAAPIIDTPQSQQRVLKKRKMVALTASCSEISDPRRPQKVVSYKGTEVKRIAWTVNEDLEESVLEYAKRREGRLDITKCATDLQVACVEIEKALETLGVKGKIKIAS
;
A
#
# COMPACT_ATOMS: atom_id res chain seq x y z
N MET A 1 -26.77 2.50 -0.85
CA MET A 1 -25.77 3.47 -1.36
C MET A 1 -24.34 2.93 -1.27
N VAL A 2 -23.80 2.63 -0.08
CA VAL A 2 -22.42 2.11 0.09
C VAL A 2 -22.20 0.76 -0.62
N VAL A 3 -23.17 -0.16 -0.52
CA VAL A 3 -23.12 -1.51 -1.12
C VAL A 3 -22.96 -1.48 -2.65
N GLU A 4 -23.52 -0.48 -3.33
CA GLU A 4 -23.39 -0.33 -4.78
C GLU A 4 -22.17 0.50 -5.21
N ALA A 5 -21.70 1.40 -4.35
CA ALA A 5 -20.59 2.30 -4.66
C ALA A 5 -19.24 1.56 -4.67
N VAL A 6 -19.00 0.67 -3.70
CA VAL A 6 -17.72 -0.05 -3.58
C VAL A 6 -17.38 -0.90 -4.82
N PRO A 7 -18.29 -1.74 -5.36
CA PRO A 7 -17.99 -2.50 -6.57
C PRO A 7 -17.70 -1.62 -7.79
N LYS A 8 -18.44 -0.51 -7.94
CA LYS A 8 -18.23 0.47 -9.01
C LYS A 8 -16.85 1.13 -8.88
N LEU A 9 -16.44 1.53 -7.68
CA LEU A 9 -15.14 2.13 -7.43
C LEU A 9 -13.99 1.13 -7.66
N LYS A 10 -14.13 -0.13 -7.23
CA LYS A 10 -13.15 -1.21 -7.52
C LYS A 10 -12.98 -1.41 -9.04
N SER A 11 -14.07 -1.36 -9.80
CA SER A 11 -13.99 -1.41 -11.27
C SER A 11 -13.21 -0.22 -11.86
N GLN A 12 -13.39 1.00 -11.33
CA GLN A 12 -12.63 2.17 -11.76
C GLN A 12 -11.15 2.09 -11.36
N GLN A 13 -10.85 1.62 -10.15
CA GLN A 13 -9.48 1.38 -9.68
C GLN A 13 -8.74 0.42 -10.61
N TYR A 14 -9.39 -0.67 -11.02
CA TYR A 14 -8.84 -1.62 -11.98
C TYR A 14 -8.55 -0.97 -13.34
N LYS A 15 -9.49 -0.17 -13.88
CA LYS A 15 -9.30 0.56 -15.14
C LYS A 15 -8.13 1.56 -15.05
N LEU A 16 -7.98 2.27 -13.93
CA LEU A 16 -6.84 3.17 -13.69
C LEU A 16 -5.53 2.38 -13.69
N GLY A 17 -5.49 1.20 -13.07
CA GLY A 17 -4.33 0.30 -13.12
C GLY A 17 -3.94 -0.08 -14.56
N GLN A 18 -4.92 -0.43 -15.41
CA GLN A 18 -4.67 -0.71 -16.83
C GLN A 18 -4.14 0.52 -17.60
N VAL A 19 -4.61 1.72 -17.27
CA VAL A 19 -4.08 2.97 -17.85
C VAL A 19 -2.61 3.15 -17.45
N ILE A 20 -2.26 2.94 -16.18
CA ILE A 20 -0.88 3.08 -15.69
C ILE A 20 0.08 2.11 -16.38
N VAL A 21 -0.33 0.85 -16.59
CA VAL A 21 0.48 -0.13 -17.33
C VAL A 21 0.75 0.36 -18.76
N ARG A 22 -0.28 0.86 -19.45
CA ARG A 22 -0.16 1.39 -20.83
C ARG A 22 0.75 2.63 -20.89
N LEU A 23 0.59 3.57 -19.95
CA LEU A 23 1.43 4.75 -19.86
C LEU A 23 2.89 4.39 -19.58
N THR A 24 3.14 3.44 -18.67
CA THR A 24 4.50 2.97 -18.35
C THR A 24 5.16 2.30 -19.55
N ARG A 25 4.40 1.51 -20.34
CA ARG A 25 4.91 0.95 -21.60
C ARG A 25 5.27 2.05 -22.60
N ARG A 26 4.42 3.08 -22.72
CA ARG A 26 4.65 4.22 -23.62
C ARG A 26 5.83 5.08 -23.17
N ASP A 27 6.07 5.25 -21.87
CA ASP A 27 7.28 5.88 -21.30
C ASP A 27 8.54 5.18 -21.80
N LYS A 28 8.61 3.85 -21.65
CA LYS A 28 9.76 3.04 -22.12
C LYS A 28 10.01 3.22 -23.62
N ILE A 29 8.95 3.19 -24.42
CA ILE A 29 9.04 3.37 -25.89
C ILE A 29 9.56 4.77 -26.24
N LEU A 30 8.99 5.83 -25.66
CA LEU A 30 9.43 7.20 -25.91
C LEU A 30 10.86 7.43 -25.44
N PHE A 31 11.24 6.89 -24.28
CA PHE A 31 12.60 6.96 -23.77
C PHE A 31 13.62 6.32 -24.71
N THR A 32 13.34 5.08 -25.16
CA THR A 32 14.23 4.39 -26.11
C THR A 32 14.31 5.09 -27.47
N THR A 33 13.20 5.63 -27.96
CA THR A 33 13.16 6.40 -29.22
C THR A 33 13.93 7.71 -29.10
N CYS A 34 13.79 8.42 -27.98
CA CYS A 34 14.56 9.62 -27.66
C CYS A 34 16.06 9.33 -27.62
N ALA A 35 16.46 8.24 -26.95
CA ALA A 35 17.87 7.83 -26.87
C ALA A 35 18.46 7.52 -28.26
N LYS A 36 17.70 6.82 -29.11
CA LYS A 36 18.10 6.55 -30.52
C LYS A 36 18.25 7.84 -31.33
N ALA A 37 17.32 8.80 -31.18
CA ALA A 37 17.40 10.08 -31.87
C ALA A 37 18.66 10.88 -31.47
N LEU A 38 19.02 10.86 -30.18
CA LEU A 38 20.27 11.46 -29.70
C LEU A 38 21.51 10.75 -30.27
N GLN A 39 21.53 9.42 -30.31
CA GLN A 39 22.65 8.65 -30.88
C GLN A 39 22.87 8.96 -32.37
N LEU A 40 21.80 9.24 -33.11
CA LEU A 40 21.85 9.63 -34.52
C LEU A 40 22.11 11.14 -34.73
N ASN A 41 22.46 11.88 -33.66
CA ASN A 41 22.64 13.34 -33.66
C ASN A 41 21.43 14.13 -34.19
N ASN A 42 20.22 13.55 -34.13
CA ASN A 42 18.99 14.22 -34.50
C ASN A 42 18.40 14.93 -33.28
N ASN A 43 19.00 16.08 -32.94
CA ASN A 43 18.70 16.83 -31.72
C ASN A 43 17.27 17.38 -31.69
N GLU A 44 16.72 17.78 -32.84
CA GLU A 44 15.35 18.30 -32.94
C GLU A 44 14.31 17.22 -32.59
N ARG A 45 14.42 16.02 -33.19
CA ARG A 45 13.53 14.90 -32.84
C ARG A 45 13.71 14.44 -31.40
N ALA A 46 14.94 14.41 -30.90
CA ALA A 46 15.22 14.08 -29.51
C ALA A 46 14.52 15.05 -28.54
N ALA A 47 14.56 16.36 -28.82
CA ALA A 47 13.89 17.37 -28.01
C ALA A 47 12.36 17.19 -27.98
N ILE A 48 11.75 16.86 -29.13
CA ILE A 48 10.32 16.55 -29.21
C ILE A 48 9.98 15.34 -28.32
N PHE A 49 10.70 14.22 -28.47
CA PHE A 49 10.44 13.01 -27.68
C PHE A 49 10.68 13.23 -26.18
N ALA A 50 11.69 14.01 -25.81
CA ALA A 50 11.97 14.36 -24.42
C ALA A 50 10.83 15.18 -23.79
N THR A 51 10.28 16.14 -24.54
CA THR A 51 9.14 16.95 -24.10
C THR A 51 7.91 16.10 -23.89
N GLU A 52 7.53 15.28 -24.88
CA GLU A 52 6.40 14.35 -24.78
C GLU A 52 6.56 13.34 -23.63
N LEU A 53 7.77 12.82 -23.43
CA LEU A 53 8.06 11.92 -22.31
C LEU A 53 7.88 12.63 -20.96
N SER A 54 8.27 13.90 -20.85
CA SER A 54 8.11 14.68 -19.62
C SER A 54 6.63 14.91 -19.29
N GLU A 55 5.81 15.23 -20.29
CA GLU A 55 4.35 15.40 -20.12
C GLU A 55 3.67 14.07 -19.80
N LEU A 56 4.08 12.98 -20.45
CA LEU A 56 3.56 11.64 -20.15
C LEU A 56 3.87 11.23 -18.72
N ARG A 57 5.06 11.56 -18.19
CA ARG A 57 5.43 11.30 -16.79
C ARG A 57 4.61 12.11 -15.82
N LYS A 58 4.30 13.38 -16.13
CA LYS A 58 3.38 14.21 -15.31
C LYS A 58 1.99 13.59 -15.30
N LEU A 59 1.45 13.21 -16.46
CA LEU A 59 0.16 12.54 -16.57
C LEU A 59 0.13 11.23 -15.76
N THR A 60 1.18 10.42 -15.85
CA THR A 60 1.28 9.15 -15.12
C THR A 60 1.23 9.37 -13.60
N LYS A 61 1.89 10.42 -13.09
CA LYS A 61 1.81 10.80 -11.66
C LYS A 61 0.40 11.17 -11.24
N VAL A 62 -0.32 11.94 -12.06
CA VAL A 62 -1.73 12.30 -11.79
C VAL A 62 -2.59 11.05 -11.68
N ILE A 63 -2.50 10.14 -12.65
CA ILE A 63 -3.29 8.89 -12.64
C ILE A 63 -2.95 8.01 -11.43
N TYR A 64 -1.67 7.93 -11.06
CA TYR A 64 -1.23 7.18 -9.87
C TYR A 64 -1.84 7.77 -8.58
N HIS A 65 -1.80 9.09 -8.44
CA HIS A 65 -2.42 9.78 -7.32
C HIS A 65 -3.93 9.54 -7.27
N THR A 66 -4.62 9.60 -8.42
CA THR A 66 -6.05 9.27 -8.50
C THR A 66 -6.34 7.83 -8.07
N GLN A 67 -5.51 6.86 -8.45
CA GLN A 67 -5.68 5.47 -8.03
C GLN A 67 -5.61 5.34 -6.50
N ILE A 68 -4.62 5.98 -5.86
CA ILE A 68 -4.47 5.98 -4.39
C ILE A 68 -5.70 6.61 -3.72
N LEU A 69 -6.20 7.73 -4.25
CA LEU A 69 -7.39 8.38 -3.72
C LEU A 69 -8.64 7.49 -3.81
N VAL A 70 -8.83 6.79 -4.93
CA VAL A 70 -9.93 5.84 -5.10
C VAL A 70 -9.80 4.69 -4.09
N GLU A 71 -8.59 4.16 -3.90
CA GLU A 71 -8.32 3.10 -2.92
C GLU A 71 -8.65 3.54 -1.49
N ARG A 72 -8.23 4.75 -1.10
CA ARG A 72 -8.58 5.35 0.20
C ARG A 72 -10.09 5.45 0.40
N ILE A 73 -10.83 5.89 -0.63
CA ILE A 73 -12.30 5.99 -0.56
C ILE A 73 -12.92 4.60 -0.39
N ILE A 74 -12.43 3.59 -1.12
CA ILE A 74 -12.90 2.20 -0.97
C ILE A 74 -12.74 1.73 0.47
N ILE A 75 -11.55 1.89 1.06
CA ILE A 75 -11.27 1.45 2.44
C ILE A 75 -12.22 2.14 3.43
N ARG A 76 -12.41 3.47 3.32
CA ARG A 76 -13.34 4.19 4.21
C ARG A 76 -14.79 3.73 4.04
N LEU A 77 -15.22 3.46 2.81
CA LEU A 77 -16.57 2.94 2.56
C LEU A 77 -16.75 1.52 3.10
N GLU A 78 -15.71 0.69 3.09
CA GLU A 78 -15.72 -0.63 3.70
C GLU A 78 -15.85 -0.54 5.23
N THR A 79 -15.09 0.35 5.90
CA THR A 79 -15.28 0.64 7.33
C THR A 79 -16.69 1.13 7.64
N LEU A 80 -17.25 2.03 6.83
CA LEU A 80 -18.63 2.50 6.99
C LEU A 80 -19.66 1.39 6.80
N LYS A 81 -19.41 0.44 5.89
CA LYS A 81 -20.28 -0.71 5.67
C LYS A 81 -20.31 -1.62 6.90
N GLU A 82 -19.16 -1.92 7.48
CA GLU A 82 -19.04 -2.72 8.71
C GLU A 82 -19.78 -2.04 9.87
N PHE A 83 -19.58 -0.74 10.03
CA PHE A 83 -20.23 0.05 11.07
C PHE A 83 -21.76 0.10 10.90
N ASN A 84 -22.26 0.27 9.68
CA ASN A 84 -23.69 0.24 9.40
C ASN A 84 -24.31 -1.15 9.68
N SER A 85 -23.56 -2.23 9.47
CA SER A 85 -24.00 -3.59 9.82
C SER A 85 -24.21 -3.70 11.34
N ALA A 86 -23.22 -3.29 12.13
CA ALA A 86 -23.29 -3.34 13.59
C ALA A 86 -24.50 -2.56 14.15
N PHE A 87 -24.84 -1.40 13.57
CA PHE A 87 -26.04 -0.66 13.96
C PHE A 87 -27.35 -1.31 13.52
N SER A 88 -27.36 -1.98 12.37
CA SER A 88 -28.53 -2.75 11.93
C SER A 88 -28.85 -3.86 12.94
N ASP A 89 -27.82 -4.48 13.53
CA ASP A 89 -27.94 -5.55 14.52
C ASP A 89 -28.42 -5.04 15.89
N LEU A 90 -28.08 -3.79 16.24
CA LEU A 90 -28.51 -3.16 17.50
C LEU A 90 -29.99 -2.70 17.47
N LYS A 91 -30.50 -2.36 16.29
CA LYS A 91 -31.88 -1.86 16.10
C LYS A 91 -32.97 -2.75 16.71
N PRO A 92 -33.00 -4.09 16.53
CA PRO A 92 -34.00 -4.94 17.17
C PRO A 92 -33.87 -4.97 18.70
N VAL A 93 -32.65 -4.90 19.25
CA VAL A 93 -32.41 -4.86 20.70
C VAL A 93 -33.02 -3.60 21.31
N LEU A 94 -32.79 -2.44 20.68
CA LEU A 94 -33.40 -1.16 21.10
C LEU A 94 -34.93 -1.21 21.04
N LYS A 95 -35.50 -1.82 19.99
CA LYS A 95 -36.96 -2.00 19.87
C LYS A 95 -37.52 -2.87 20.99
N ASN A 96 -36.83 -3.95 21.34
CA ASN A 96 -37.23 -4.83 22.44
C ASN A 96 -37.16 -4.11 23.79
N LEU A 97 -36.08 -3.35 24.02
CA LEU A 97 -35.91 -2.54 25.22
C LEU A 97 -37.06 -1.56 25.41
N GLN A 98 -37.42 -0.82 24.35
CA GLN A 98 -38.57 0.09 24.35
C GLN A 98 -39.90 -0.63 24.63
N SER A 99 -40.07 -1.86 24.12
CA SER A 99 -41.26 -2.66 24.40
C SER A 99 -41.35 -3.05 25.89
N VAL A 100 -40.22 -3.40 26.50
CA VAL A 100 -40.14 -3.73 27.94
C VAL A 100 -40.40 -2.48 28.78
N THR A 101 -39.79 -1.34 28.44
CA THR A 101 -40.03 -0.05 29.11
C THR A 101 -41.52 0.32 29.09
N LYS A 102 -42.19 0.15 27.95
CA LYS A 102 -43.64 0.38 27.81
C LYS A 102 -44.49 -0.59 28.64
N GLY A 103 -44.05 -1.84 28.80
CA GLY A 103 -44.74 -2.81 29.67
C GLY A 103 -44.58 -2.46 31.16
N LEU A 104 -43.39 -2.03 31.56
CA LEU A 104 -43.09 -1.65 32.93
C LEU A 104 -43.74 -0.34 33.36
N SER A 105 -44.04 0.58 32.43
CA SER A 105 -44.65 1.87 32.78
C SER A 105 -46.00 1.75 33.49
N LEU A 106 -46.75 0.66 33.25
CA LEU A 106 -48.06 0.43 33.83
C LEU A 106 -48.00 -0.16 35.25
N PHE A 107 -46.99 -0.98 35.54
CA PHE A 107 -46.93 -1.78 36.79
C PHE A 107 -45.74 -1.40 37.69
N MET A 108 -44.64 -0.90 37.13
CA MET A 108 -43.41 -0.52 37.85
C MET A 108 -42.78 0.76 37.25
N PRO A 109 -43.37 1.94 37.50
CA PRO A 109 -42.96 3.20 36.86
C PRO A 109 -41.50 3.60 37.14
N GLN A 110 -41.00 3.36 38.35
CA GLN A 110 -39.59 3.64 38.68
C GLN A 110 -38.63 2.80 37.83
N MET A 111 -38.94 1.52 37.59
CA MET A 111 -38.12 0.66 36.74
C MET A 111 -38.18 1.09 35.26
N ALA A 112 -39.33 1.60 34.81
CA ALA A 112 -39.45 2.16 33.46
C ALA A 112 -38.55 3.40 33.27
N VAL A 113 -38.42 4.26 34.27
CA VAL A 113 -37.52 5.42 34.22
C VAL A 113 -36.05 4.98 34.10
N GLU A 114 -35.63 3.97 34.86
CA GLU A 114 -34.27 3.42 34.72
C GLU A 114 -34.04 2.81 33.33
N MET A 115 -35.04 2.10 32.79
CA MET A 115 -34.92 1.49 31.47
C MET A 115 -34.88 2.53 30.35
N GLU A 116 -35.57 3.66 30.50
CA GLU A 116 -35.46 4.80 29.59
C GLU A 116 -34.06 5.41 29.64
N ARG A 117 -33.45 5.56 30.82
CA ARG A 117 -32.04 6.00 30.94
C ARG A 117 -31.08 5.08 30.20
N VAL A 118 -31.30 3.77 30.26
CA VAL A 118 -30.49 2.79 29.49
C VAL A 118 -30.69 2.99 27.99
N ASN A 119 -31.94 3.19 27.54
CA ASN A 119 -32.25 3.46 26.13
C ASN A 119 -31.59 4.76 25.64
N GLU A 120 -31.62 5.83 26.43
CA GLU A 120 -30.95 7.11 26.16
C GLU A 120 -29.42 6.95 26.08
N SER A 121 -28.80 6.24 27.03
CA SER A 121 -27.35 6.03 27.03
C SER A 121 -26.88 5.24 25.81
N ILE A 122 -27.61 4.19 25.41
CA ILE A 122 -27.29 3.44 24.18
C ILE A 122 -27.43 4.34 22.94
N PHE A 123 -28.46 5.20 22.90
CA PHE A 123 -28.65 6.15 21.80
C PHE A 123 -27.56 7.23 21.74
N GLU A 124 -27.11 7.72 22.90
CA GLU A 124 -25.98 8.64 23.01
C GLU A 124 -24.70 8.01 22.48
N VAL A 125 -24.35 6.81 22.92
CA VAL A 125 -23.16 6.09 22.42
C VAL A 125 -23.27 5.83 20.92
N MET A 126 -24.45 5.45 20.44
CA MET A 126 -24.73 5.24 19.02
C MET A 126 -24.60 6.54 18.20
N THR A 127 -25.00 7.68 18.74
CA THR A 127 -24.89 8.98 18.06
C THR A 127 -23.49 9.57 18.13
N MET A 128 -22.76 9.42 19.24
CA MET A 128 -21.35 9.78 19.35
C MET A 128 -20.46 8.96 18.41
N SER A 129 -20.80 7.68 18.24
CA SER A 129 -20.06 6.79 17.34
C SER A 129 -20.42 7.00 15.87
N LYS A 130 -21.50 7.71 15.54
CA LYS A 130 -21.81 8.05 14.14
C LYS A 130 -20.66 8.87 13.57
N ILE A 131 -19.99 8.26 12.59
CA ILE A 131 -19.10 8.99 11.70
C ILE A 131 -19.98 9.97 10.92
N ASP A 132 -19.95 11.23 11.34
CA ASP A 132 -20.68 12.31 10.69
C ASP A 132 -20.17 12.39 9.25
N SER A 133 -21.04 12.04 8.30
CA SER A 133 -20.68 12.04 6.87
C SER A 133 -20.27 13.42 6.38
N SER A 134 -20.66 14.50 7.08
CA SER A 134 -20.22 15.87 6.80
C SER A 134 -18.80 16.16 7.30
N LYS A 135 -18.32 15.40 8.29
CA LYS A 135 -16.94 15.45 8.82
C LYS A 135 -16.04 14.38 8.22
N LEU A 136 -16.58 13.52 7.35
CA LEU A 136 -15.80 12.56 6.57
C LEU A 136 -15.10 13.29 5.40
N GLU A 137 -14.30 14.31 5.72
CA GLU A 137 -13.37 14.85 4.76
C GLU A 137 -12.35 13.76 4.47
N VAL A 138 -12.33 13.26 3.23
CA VAL A 138 -11.20 12.47 2.73
C VAL A 138 -10.07 13.49 2.60
N PRO A 139 -9.04 13.48 3.48
CA PRO A 139 -7.98 14.46 3.38
C PRO A 139 -7.40 14.33 1.98
N ALA A 140 -7.34 15.45 1.27
CA ALA A 140 -6.72 15.49 -0.05
C ALA A 140 -5.23 15.13 0.07
N ASP A 141 -4.62 15.42 1.22
CA ASP A 141 -3.25 15.02 1.50
C ASP A 141 -3.15 13.52 1.78
N ILE A 142 -2.27 12.85 1.02
CA ILE A 142 -1.98 11.43 1.22
C ILE A 142 -1.27 11.24 2.55
N LYS A 143 -0.47 12.21 2.99
CA LYS A 143 0.30 12.15 4.23
C LYS A 143 -0.46 12.84 5.34
N THR A 144 -0.69 12.12 6.43
CA THR A 144 -1.30 12.67 7.63
C THR A 144 -0.37 12.37 8.81
N PRO A 145 -0.32 13.23 9.84
CA PRO A 145 0.58 13.02 10.98
C PRO A 145 0.37 11.65 11.64
N GLY A 146 -0.89 11.25 11.89
CA GLY A 146 -1.19 9.92 12.42
C GLY A 146 -0.87 8.77 11.44
N GLY A 147 -0.94 9.02 10.12
CA GLY A 147 -0.51 8.03 9.14
C GLY A 147 1.00 7.83 9.11
N GLU A 148 1.78 8.90 9.31
CA GLU A 148 3.24 8.86 9.38
C GLU A 148 3.71 8.16 10.65
N GLU A 149 3.04 8.37 11.78
CA GLU A 149 3.31 7.68 13.04
C GLU A 149 3.11 6.16 12.91
N VAL A 150 1.98 5.73 12.32
CA VAL A 150 1.72 4.31 12.05
C VAL A 150 2.72 3.73 11.05
N LEU A 151 3.12 4.48 10.02
CA LEU A 151 4.15 4.02 9.09
C LEU A 151 5.51 3.82 9.78
N ALA A 152 5.85 4.64 10.78
CA ALA A 152 7.05 4.45 11.58
C ALA A 152 6.97 3.19 12.45
N GLU A 153 5.84 2.98 13.14
CA GLU A 153 5.58 1.76 13.92
C GLU A 153 5.71 0.49 13.06
N VAL A 154 5.10 0.50 11.87
CA VAL A 154 5.19 -0.64 10.93
C VAL A 154 6.62 -0.84 10.43
N ALA A 155 7.38 0.24 10.20
CA ALA A 155 8.78 0.14 9.79
C ALA A 155 9.66 -0.48 10.88
N ASP A 156 9.46 -0.09 12.14
CA ASP A 156 10.18 -0.65 13.29
C ASP A 156 9.86 -2.15 13.45
N PHE A 157 8.58 -2.51 13.37
CA PHE A 157 8.15 -3.91 13.41
C PHE A 157 8.75 -4.76 12.28
N LEU A 158 8.83 -4.23 11.07
CA LEU A 158 9.46 -4.92 9.94
C LEU A 158 10.98 -5.06 10.13
N GLN A 159 11.63 -4.07 10.74
CA GLN A 159 13.06 -4.13 11.03
C GLN A 159 13.37 -5.23 12.05
N GLU A 160 12.59 -5.36 13.11
CA GLU A 160 12.73 -6.45 14.10
C GLU A 160 12.61 -7.81 13.43
N GLN A 161 11.60 -8.01 12.57
CA GLN A 161 11.44 -9.27 11.83
C GLN A 161 12.60 -9.59 10.89
N ILE A 162 13.24 -8.58 10.30
CA ILE A 162 14.43 -8.79 9.45
C ILE A 162 15.62 -9.21 10.31
N ILE A 163 15.81 -8.58 11.48
CA ILE A 163 16.90 -8.91 12.42
C ILE A 163 16.77 -10.35 12.92
N GLU A 164 15.57 -10.79 13.27
CA GLU A 164 15.32 -12.17 13.70
C GLU A 164 15.61 -13.21 12.59
N LYS A 165 15.44 -12.84 11.32
CA LYS A 165 15.65 -13.73 10.17
C LYS A 165 17.05 -13.64 9.57
N LEU A 166 17.91 -12.75 10.07
CA LEU A 166 19.29 -12.67 9.63
C LEU A 166 20.09 -13.82 10.26
N PRO A 167 20.77 -14.68 9.45
CA PRO A 167 21.66 -15.69 9.97
C PRO A 167 22.85 -15.03 10.70
N GLU A 168 23.35 -15.68 11.74
CA GLU A 168 24.51 -15.17 12.48
C GLU A 168 25.69 -14.93 11.51
N PRO A 169 26.33 -13.75 11.56
CA PRO A 169 27.46 -13.46 10.70
C PRO A 169 28.57 -14.49 10.96
N PRO A 170 29.25 -14.99 9.91
CA PRO A 170 30.28 -16.00 10.08
C PRO A 170 31.36 -15.46 11.03
N ILE A 171 31.56 -16.17 12.14
CA ILE A 171 32.63 -15.90 13.11
C ILE A 171 33.94 -16.09 12.35
N ALA A 172 34.58 -14.98 11.97
CA ALA A 172 35.94 -15.03 11.45
C ALA A 172 36.84 -15.60 12.56
N ALA A 173 37.47 -16.73 12.28
CA ALA A 173 38.42 -17.40 13.16
C ALA A 173 39.53 -16.44 13.61
N PRO A 174 40.08 -16.63 14.83
CA PRO A 174 41.08 -15.72 15.38
C PRO A 174 42.35 -15.77 14.53
N ILE A 175 42.70 -14.64 13.93
CA ILE A 175 44.01 -14.44 13.31
C ILE A 175 45.02 -14.35 14.46
N ILE A 176 45.76 -15.44 14.67
CA ILE A 176 46.89 -15.52 15.60
C ILE A 176 48.02 -14.60 15.09
N ASP A 177 48.60 -13.87 16.04
CA ASP A 177 49.58 -12.79 15.96
C ASP A 177 50.84 -13.05 15.11
N THR A 178 51.40 -12.01 14.48
CA THR A 178 52.69 -11.35 14.87
C THR A 178 53.04 -10.11 13.98
N PRO A 179 53.97 -9.18 14.37
CA PRO A 179 53.61 -7.79 14.66
C PRO A 179 54.40 -6.70 13.89
N GLN A 180 53.91 -5.45 13.91
CA GLN A 180 54.65 -4.15 13.84
C GLN A 180 53.61 -3.01 13.72
N SER A 181 53.63 -1.85 14.38
CA SER A 181 54.43 -1.25 15.46
C SER A 181 53.75 0.08 15.88
N GLN A 182 53.76 0.37 17.19
CA GLN A 182 53.81 1.69 17.84
C GLN A 182 52.57 2.62 17.88
N GLN A 183 51.88 2.53 19.03
CA GLN A 183 51.39 3.62 19.90
C GLN A 183 50.99 4.97 19.26
N ARG A 184 49.70 5.31 19.39
CA ARG A 184 49.30 6.68 19.77
C ARG A 184 48.07 6.70 20.68
N VAL A 185 48.30 7.31 21.82
CA VAL A 185 47.44 7.58 22.97
C VAL A 185 46.02 8.04 22.58
N LEU A 186 45.02 7.49 23.28
CA LEU A 186 43.61 7.91 23.26
C LEU A 186 43.50 9.44 23.33
N LYS A 187 42.93 10.05 22.29
CA LYS A 187 42.28 11.36 22.41
C LYS A 187 40.80 11.19 22.07
N LYS A 188 39.97 11.09 23.13
CA LYS A 188 38.52 11.33 23.03
C LYS A 188 38.31 12.68 22.36
N ARG A 189 37.79 12.72 21.14
CA ARG A 189 37.26 13.96 20.55
C ARG A 189 35.82 14.11 21.02
N LYS A 190 35.63 15.05 21.95
CA LYS A 190 34.35 15.51 22.47
C LYS A 190 33.64 16.30 21.36
N MET A 191 32.44 15.88 20.96
CA MET A 191 31.59 16.69 20.08
C MET A 191 31.11 17.93 20.87
N VAL A 192 31.18 19.11 20.25
CA VAL A 192 30.68 20.37 20.81
C VAL A 192 29.54 20.83 19.92
N ALA A 193 28.36 21.05 20.51
CA ALA A 193 27.22 21.62 19.81
C ALA A 193 27.47 23.11 19.56
N LEU A 194 27.46 23.52 18.29
CA LEU A 194 27.44 24.93 17.92
C LEU A 194 25.98 25.38 17.92
N THR A 195 25.59 26.16 18.92
CA THR A 195 24.34 26.90 18.93
C THR A 195 24.43 28.02 17.90
N ALA A 196 23.78 27.85 16.75
CA ALA A 196 23.55 28.96 15.84
C ALA A 196 22.39 29.80 16.37
N SER A 197 22.72 31.03 16.76
CA SER A 197 21.82 32.07 17.23
C SER A 197 20.73 32.36 16.19
N CYS A 198 19.46 32.34 16.64
CA CYS A 198 18.33 32.83 15.87
C CYS A 198 18.39 34.36 15.76
N SER A 199 18.46 34.86 14.53
CA SER A 199 18.08 36.24 14.20
C SER A 199 17.04 36.16 13.09
N GLU A 200 15.83 36.60 13.40
CA GLU A 200 14.73 36.70 12.45
C GLU A 200 14.93 37.88 11.49
N ILE A 201 14.30 37.74 10.32
CA ILE A 201 13.65 38.76 9.46
C ILE A 201 14.10 38.70 7.99
N SER A 202 13.07 38.60 7.15
CA SER A 202 12.94 38.90 5.70
C SER A 202 13.21 37.80 4.67
N ASP A 203 12.11 37.29 4.11
CA ASP A 203 12.00 36.70 2.77
C ASP A 203 11.93 37.87 1.74
N PRO A 204 12.54 37.79 0.54
CA PRO A 204 11.79 37.21 -0.59
C PRO A 204 12.63 36.40 -1.61
N ARG A 205 12.12 35.20 -1.92
CA ARG A 205 11.98 34.56 -3.26
C ARG A 205 13.23 34.21 -4.12
N ARG A 206 13.43 32.88 -4.23
CA ARG A 206 13.97 32.00 -5.33
C ARG A 206 15.50 31.82 -5.46
N PRO A 207 15.99 30.69 -6.03
CA PRO A 207 15.48 29.31 -6.10
C PRO A 207 16.50 28.29 -5.51
N GLN A 208 16.07 27.36 -4.67
CA GLN A 208 16.97 26.33 -4.13
C GLN A 208 17.23 25.19 -5.12
N LYS A 209 18.52 24.96 -5.36
CA LYS A 209 19.13 23.79 -6.01
C LYS A 209 18.53 22.49 -5.49
N VAL A 210 17.96 21.70 -6.41
CA VAL A 210 17.63 20.30 -6.19
C VAL A 210 18.93 19.52 -6.00
N VAL A 211 19.18 19.04 -4.78
CA VAL A 211 20.16 17.98 -4.54
C VAL A 211 19.53 16.69 -5.04
N SER A 212 20.06 16.21 -6.16
CA SER A 212 19.67 14.98 -6.82
C SER A 212 20.32 13.80 -6.11
N TYR A 213 19.53 13.02 -5.37
CA TYR A 213 19.94 11.69 -4.94
C TYR A 213 19.74 10.74 -6.13
N LYS A 214 20.82 10.49 -6.87
CA LYS A 214 20.94 9.31 -7.72
C LYS A 214 21.12 8.09 -6.82
N GLY A 215 20.36 7.03 -7.08
CA GLY A 215 20.71 5.69 -6.63
C GLY A 215 19.71 5.02 -5.71
N THR A 216 18.48 4.82 -6.17
CA THR A 216 17.75 3.60 -5.81
C THR A 216 16.90 3.23 -7.01
N GLU A 217 17.31 2.20 -7.71
CA GLU A 217 16.46 1.53 -8.69
C GLU A 217 15.26 1.00 -7.93
N VAL A 218 14.18 1.78 -7.92
CA VAL A 218 12.87 1.29 -7.49
C VAL A 218 12.46 0.27 -8.54
N LYS A 219 12.82 -1.00 -8.30
CA LYS A 219 12.18 -2.15 -8.92
C LYS A 219 10.76 -2.18 -8.37
N ARG A 220 9.93 -1.29 -8.91
CA ARG A 220 8.53 -1.14 -8.55
C ARG A 220 7.87 -2.42 -9.02
N ILE A 221 7.60 -3.28 -8.05
CA ILE A 221 6.76 -4.47 -8.18
C ILE A 221 5.48 -3.98 -8.82
N ALA A 222 5.35 -4.21 -10.12
CA ALA A 222 4.06 -4.17 -10.78
C ALA A 222 3.40 -5.46 -10.30
N TRP A 223 2.54 -5.35 -9.28
CA TRP A 223 1.76 -6.48 -8.80
C TRP A 223 0.71 -6.82 -9.86
N THR A 224 1.13 -7.54 -10.89
CA THR A 224 0.25 -8.34 -11.70
C THR A 224 0.07 -9.65 -10.94
N VAL A 225 -1.03 -9.78 -10.21
CA VAL A 225 -1.42 -10.99 -9.47
C VAL A 225 -1.29 -12.26 -10.33
N ASN A 226 -1.37 -12.12 -11.65
CA ASN A 226 -1.17 -13.21 -12.61
C ASN A 226 0.29 -13.59 -12.86
N GLU A 227 1.26 -12.66 -12.83
CA GLU A 227 2.68 -13.01 -13.05
C GLU A 227 3.28 -13.76 -11.86
N ASP A 228 2.89 -13.41 -10.64
CA ASP A 228 3.33 -14.13 -9.43
C ASP A 228 2.77 -15.56 -9.39
N LEU A 229 1.52 -15.74 -9.85
CA LEU A 229 0.90 -17.06 -9.98
C LEU A 229 1.58 -17.91 -11.05
N GLU A 230 1.88 -17.32 -12.22
CA GLU A 230 2.62 -18.00 -13.28
C GLU A 230 4.02 -18.44 -12.83
N GLU A 231 4.73 -17.59 -12.07
CA GLU A 231 6.06 -17.93 -11.54
C GLU A 231 5.98 -19.06 -10.50
N SER A 232 4.98 -19.00 -9.60
CA SER A 232 4.74 -20.03 -8.59
C SER A 232 4.36 -21.38 -9.21
N VAL A 233 3.51 -21.39 -10.24
CA VAL A 233 3.12 -22.61 -10.99
C VAL A 233 4.32 -23.19 -11.74
N LEU A 234 5.15 -22.33 -12.34
CA LEU A 234 6.38 -22.76 -13.03
C LEU A 234 7.41 -23.35 -12.06
N GLU A 235 7.59 -22.75 -10.88
CA GLU A 235 8.47 -23.27 -9.85
C GLU A 235 7.98 -24.61 -9.30
N TYR A 236 6.67 -24.73 -9.04
CA TYR A 236 6.05 -25.98 -8.63
C TYR A 236 6.26 -27.10 -9.67
N ALA A 237 6.12 -26.79 -10.96
CA ALA A 237 6.41 -27.73 -12.04
C ALA A 237 7.87 -28.18 -12.08
N LYS A 238 8.82 -27.27 -11.84
CA LYS A 238 10.26 -27.59 -11.78
C LYS A 238 10.60 -28.52 -10.62
N ARG A 239 10.01 -28.30 -9.44
CA ARG A 239 10.23 -29.14 -8.25
C ARG A 239 9.74 -30.59 -8.44
N ARG A 240 8.75 -30.81 -9.30
CA ARG A 240 8.20 -32.16 -9.61
C ARG A 240 8.64 -32.69 -10.97
N GLU A 241 9.78 -32.23 -11.49
CA GLU A 241 10.38 -32.71 -12.75
C GLU A 241 9.41 -32.67 -13.95
N GLY A 242 8.52 -31.68 -13.99
CA GLY A 242 7.55 -31.49 -15.08
C GLY A 242 6.25 -32.30 -14.97
N ARG A 243 6.03 -33.07 -13.90
CA ARG A 243 4.73 -33.73 -13.63
C ARG A 243 3.87 -32.83 -12.75
N LEU A 244 2.88 -32.18 -13.36
CA LEU A 244 1.98 -31.25 -12.68
C LEU A 244 0.56 -31.80 -12.65
N ASP A 245 0.05 -32.00 -11.43
CA ASP A 245 -1.35 -32.36 -11.15
C ASP A 245 -2.10 -31.10 -10.73
N ILE A 246 -3.08 -30.67 -11.53
CA ILE A 246 -3.78 -29.40 -11.36
C ILE A 246 -4.48 -29.34 -10.00
N THR A 247 -5.05 -30.46 -9.54
CA THR A 247 -5.79 -30.51 -8.26
C THR A 247 -4.88 -30.39 -7.05
N LYS A 248 -3.70 -31.02 -7.09
CA LYS A 248 -2.70 -30.91 -6.03
C LYS A 248 -2.03 -29.53 -6.03
N CYS A 249 -1.72 -29.00 -7.21
CA CYS A 249 -1.20 -27.65 -7.37
C CYS A 249 -2.18 -26.59 -6.82
N ALA A 250 -3.48 -26.75 -7.11
CA ALA A 250 -4.55 -25.90 -6.58
C ALA A 250 -4.62 -25.90 -5.05
N THR A 251 -4.50 -27.09 -4.46
CA THR A 251 -4.57 -27.27 -3.01
C THR A 251 -3.33 -26.70 -2.33
N ASP A 252 -2.14 -26.96 -2.88
CA ASP A 252 -0.86 -26.52 -2.31
C ASP A 252 -0.64 -25.01 -2.44
N LEU A 253 -1.07 -24.40 -3.55
CA LEU A 253 -0.96 -22.95 -3.78
C LEU A 253 -2.17 -22.16 -3.25
N GLN A 254 -3.21 -22.84 -2.75
CA GLN A 254 -4.49 -22.24 -2.31
C GLN A 254 -5.18 -21.41 -3.39
N VAL A 255 -5.14 -21.88 -4.64
CA VAL A 255 -5.70 -21.19 -5.80
C VAL A 255 -6.70 -22.11 -6.52
N ALA A 256 -7.76 -21.56 -7.09
CA ALA A 256 -8.75 -22.34 -7.84
C ALA A 256 -8.13 -23.02 -9.08
N CYS A 257 -8.54 -24.25 -9.39
CA CYS A 257 -8.04 -25.02 -10.53
C CYS A 257 -8.10 -24.24 -11.86
N VAL A 258 -9.17 -23.47 -12.06
CA VAL A 258 -9.40 -22.65 -13.26
C VAL A 258 -8.32 -21.58 -13.45
N GLU A 259 -7.80 -21.00 -12.37
CA GLU A 259 -6.75 -19.98 -12.45
C GLU A 259 -5.38 -20.61 -12.75
N ILE A 260 -5.15 -21.85 -12.30
CA ILE A 260 -3.94 -22.62 -12.63
C ILE A 260 -3.96 -23.04 -14.10
N GLU A 261 -5.12 -23.47 -14.62
CA GLU A 261 -5.29 -23.77 -16.05
C GLU A 261 -4.98 -22.54 -16.92
N LYS A 262 -5.56 -21.39 -16.59
CA LYS A 262 -5.24 -20.12 -17.28
C LYS A 262 -3.76 -19.75 -17.20
N ALA A 263 -3.12 -19.97 -16.04
CA ALA A 263 -1.69 -19.71 -15.87
C ALA A 263 -0.84 -20.63 -16.76
N LEU A 264 -1.18 -21.92 -16.84
CA LEU A 264 -0.50 -22.88 -17.72
C LEU A 264 -0.69 -22.55 -19.21
N GLU A 265 -1.90 -22.18 -19.63
CA GLU A 265 -2.14 -21.71 -21.00
C GLU A 265 -1.29 -20.48 -21.33
N THR A 266 -1.24 -19.51 -20.40
CA THR A 266 -0.44 -18.29 -20.55
C THR A 266 1.06 -18.59 -20.61
N LEU A 267 1.56 -19.49 -19.76
CA LEU A 267 2.94 -19.97 -19.78
C LEU A 267 3.28 -20.72 -21.08
N GLY A 268 2.32 -21.46 -21.64
CA GLY A 268 2.43 -22.13 -22.93
C GLY A 268 2.53 -21.13 -24.09
N VAL A 269 1.67 -20.11 -24.12
CA VAL A 269 1.72 -19.02 -25.11
C VAL A 269 3.02 -18.23 -25.00
N LYS A 270 3.53 -18.02 -23.78
CA LYS A 270 4.84 -17.39 -23.52
C LYS A 270 6.03 -18.30 -23.88
N GLY A 271 5.79 -19.57 -24.25
CA GLY A 271 6.82 -20.54 -24.64
C GLY A 271 7.69 -21.06 -23.49
N LYS A 272 7.28 -20.83 -22.23
CA LYS A 272 8.03 -21.25 -21.04
C LYS A 272 7.82 -22.72 -20.70
N ILE A 273 6.72 -23.31 -21.14
CA ILE A 273 6.37 -24.72 -20.96
C ILE A 273 5.85 -25.31 -22.27
N LYS A 274 5.97 -26.63 -22.41
CA LYS A 274 5.28 -27.41 -23.45
C LYS A 274 4.38 -28.41 -22.75
N ILE A 275 3.08 -28.31 -22.98
CA ILE A 275 2.12 -29.26 -22.46
C ILE A 275 2.15 -30.46 -23.39
N ALA A 276 2.65 -31.59 -22.90
CA ALA A 276 2.50 -32.86 -23.59
C ALA A 276 1.10 -33.39 -23.25
N SER A 277 0.22 -33.45 -24.26
CA SER A 277 -1.07 -34.13 -24.17
C SER A 277 -0.91 -35.64 -24.18
#